data_AF-A0A950BPD3-F1
#
_entry.id   AF-A0A950BPD3-F1
#
_cell.length_a   1.000
_cell.length_b   1.000
_cell.length_c   1.000
_cell.angle_alpha   90.00
_cell.angle_beta   90.00
_cell.angle_gamma   90.00
#
_symmetry.space_group_name_H-M   'P 1'
#
loop_
_entity.id
_entity.type
_entity.pdbx_description
1 polymer ?
#
loop_
_entity_poly.entity_id
_entity_poly.type
_entity_poly.pdbx_seq_one_letter_code
_entity_poly.pdbx_strand_id
1 'polypeptide(L)'
;MHARSELRDSPDSYRLLDEITTLWNAADAFTAAVSFYPLESQRIQAGRLTFPELEAAFYRVRMTLGTLPGMAPRTVENLVNMSGVVAVIGPLLEQTPPGPLVVEDPREFDPVVIANQARELASAIVPLKTHVKAETGRGVKLETLDREIDVLEKLIQGFERISSGQASERDLVASFRPIRARAPRMNRELQRVNLAGAGLTLWRSIEQQISDLETRFQIPREIVPRPTREEASPLDPAVVAPIDRAVRDLDALVDRIASENPRLPQHDRVQADAGRLTTRLFLVHQYLLGQAPREQVNQALVDLEMSWRQLEDRMMRPSQGNPESLQTLRREINEVVARTRGQISKPR
;
A
#
# COMPACT_ATOMS: atom_id res chain seq x y z
N MET A 1 -15.29 17.31 -6.93
CA MET A 1 -16.70 17.28 -7.36
C MET A 1 -17.42 18.63 -7.22
N HIS A 2 -17.19 19.41 -6.15
CA HIS A 2 -17.94 20.67 -5.90
C HIS A 2 -17.68 21.80 -6.90
N ALA A 3 -16.43 22.02 -7.33
CA ALA A 3 -16.10 23.10 -8.29
C ALA A 3 -16.85 22.98 -9.62
N ARG A 4 -16.99 21.77 -10.15
CA ARG A 4 -17.68 21.53 -11.43
C ARG A 4 -19.20 21.76 -11.34
N SER A 5 -19.80 21.56 -10.17
CA SER A 5 -21.21 21.89 -9.93
C SER A 5 -21.44 23.37 -9.62
N GLU A 6 -20.52 24.01 -8.89
CA GLU A 6 -20.62 25.43 -8.49
C GLU A 6 -20.33 26.38 -9.66
N LEU A 7 -19.46 25.98 -10.60
CA LEU A 7 -19.00 26.84 -11.69
C LEU A 7 -19.72 26.61 -13.02
N ARG A 8 -20.75 25.74 -13.07
CA ARG A 8 -21.34 25.25 -14.33
C ARG A 8 -21.82 26.35 -15.29
N ASP A 9 -22.27 27.49 -14.77
CA ASP A 9 -22.89 28.58 -15.53
C ASP A 9 -22.00 29.84 -15.64
N SER A 10 -20.73 29.77 -15.21
CA SER A 10 -19.80 30.90 -15.27
C SER A 10 -18.96 30.88 -16.56
N PRO A 11 -18.78 32.02 -17.27
CA PRO A 11 -17.93 32.09 -18.47
C PRO A 11 -16.45 31.80 -18.18
N ASP A 12 -15.98 32.05 -16.95
CA ASP A 12 -14.60 31.77 -16.51
C ASP A 12 -14.42 30.33 -15.98
N SER A 13 -15.48 29.52 -15.98
CA SER A 13 -15.49 28.18 -15.39
C SER A 13 -14.53 27.21 -16.04
N TYR A 14 -14.43 27.21 -17.37
CA TYR A 14 -13.55 26.29 -18.10
C TYR A 14 -12.08 26.51 -17.77
N ARG A 15 -11.67 27.78 -17.67
CA ARG A 15 -10.32 28.16 -17.29
C ARG A 15 -10.03 27.77 -15.84
N LEU A 16 -10.93 28.10 -14.91
CA LEU A 16 -10.74 27.78 -13.50
C LEU A 16 -10.75 26.26 -13.25
N LEU A 17 -11.58 25.49 -13.97
CA LEU A 17 -11.58 24.03 -13.88
C LEU A 17 -10.28 23.42 -14.40
N ASP A 18 -9.70 23.96 -15.48
CA ASP A 18 -8.40 23.55 -15.99
C ASP A 18 -7.25 23.89 -15.02
N GLU A 19 -7.30 25.08 -14.41
CA GLU A 19 -6.34 25.48 -13.36
C GLU A 19 -6.47 24.58 -12.11
N ILE A 20 -7.68 24.20 -11.71
CA ILE A 20 -7.92 23.25 -10.61
C ILE A 20 -7.40 21.84 -10.97
N THR A 21 -7.61 21.37 -12.20
CA THR A 21 -7.04 20.09 -12.66
C THR A 21 -5.52 20.13 -12.65
N THR A 22 -4.91 21.24 -13.06
CA THR A 22 -3.46 21.45 -13.00
C THR A 22 -2.94 21.40 -11.56
N LEU A 23 -3.66 22.02 -10.62
CA LEU A 23 -3.36 21.94 -9.18
C LEU A 23 -3.42 20.51 -8.65
N TRP A 24 -4.44 19.72 -9.02
CA TRP A 24 -4.53 18.32 -8.61
C TRP A 24 -3.38 17.48 -9.17
N ASN A 25 -3.04 17.64 -10.45
CA ASN A 25 -1.92 16.92 -11.06
C ASN A 25 -0.59 17.27 -10.38
N ALA A 26 -0.37 18.53 -10.03
CA ALA A 26 0.84 18.97 -9.31
C ALA A 26 0.87 18.43 -7.86
N ALA A 27 -0.29 18.37 -7.20
CA ALA A 27 -0.41 17.78 -5.86
C ALA A 27 -0.16 16.27 -5.86
N ASP A 28 -0.65 15.55 -6.88
CA ASP A 28 -0.38 14.13 -7.08
C ASP A 28 1.09 13.87 -7.37
N ALA A 29 1.71 14.68 -8.24
CA ALA A 29 3.14 14.59 -8.55
C ALA A 29 4.01 14.86 -7.31
N PHE A 30 3.69 15.90 -6.53
CA PHE A 30 4.36 16.20 -5.26
C PHE A 30 4.18 15.06 -4.26
N THR A 31 2.95 14.58 -4.07
CA THR A 31 2.63 13.47 -3.17
C THR A 31 3.39 12.22 -3.58
N ALA A 32 3.45 11.92 -4.86
CA ALA A 32 4.21 10.79 -5.37
C ALA A 32 5.72 10.95 -5.11
N ALA A 33 6.26 12.14 -5.33
CA ALA A 33 7.65 12.46 -5.09
C ALA A 33 8.05 12.39 -3.61
N VAL A 34 7.18 12.78 -2.67
CA VAL A 34 7.52 12.69 -1.24
C VAL A 34 7.13 11.34 -0.61
N SER A 35 6.21 10.61 -1.21
CA SER A 35 5.70 9.35 -0.64
C SER A 35 6.44 8.11 -1.12
N PHE A 36 7.07 8.13 -2.30
CA PHE A 36 7.57 6.91 -2.96
C PHE A 36 9.09 6.80 -3.13
N TYR A 37 9.87 7.84 -2.83
CA TYR A 37 11.33 7.68 -2.77
C TYR A 37 11.74 6.90 -1.50
N PRO A 38 12.75 6.02 -1.55
CA PRO A 38 13.11 5.19 -0.40
C PRO A 38 13.72 6.03 0.73
N LEU A 39 14.66 6.93 0.44
CA LEU A 39 15.40 7.71 1.45
C LEU A 39 14.73 9.05 1.77
N GLU A 40 14.78 9.50 3.03
CA GLU A 40 14.26 10.81 3.45
C GLU A 40 14.95 11.97 2.73
N SER A 41 16.27 11.89 2.52
CA SER A 41 17.04 12.88 1.76
C SER A 41 16.59 12.99 0.30
N GLN A 42 16.25 11.86 -0.34
CA GLN A 42 15.73 11.81 -1.70
C GLN A 42 14.29 12.34 -1.77
N ARG A 43 13.45 12.06 -0.75
CA ARG A 43 12.10 12.65 -0.65
C ARG A 43 12.14 14.15 -0.44
N ILE A 44 13.06 14.66 0.37
CA ILE A 44 13.25 16.11 0.57
C ILE A 44 13.73 16.75 -0.73
N GLN A 45 14.68 16.12 -1.44
CA GLN A 45 15.13 16.60 -2.75
C GLN A 45 14.01 16.54 -3.81
N ALA A 46 13.29 15.43 -3.91
CA ALA A 46 12.19 15.27 -4.84
C ALA A 46 11.01 16.21 -4.50
N GLY A 47 10.75 16.43 -3.21
CA GLY A 47 9.83 17.43 -2.70
C GLY A 47 10.27 18.84 -3.08
N ARG A 48 11.54 19.21 -2.93
CA ARG A 48 12.09 20.50 -3.39
C ARG A 48 11.98 20.70 -4.91
N LEU A 49 12.09 19.62 -5.69
CA LEU A 49 11.95 19.68 -7.15
C LEU A 49 10.49 19.85 -7.61
N THR A 50 9.54 19.23 -6.90
CA THR A 50 8.11 19.20 -7.30
C THR A 50 7.26 20.24 -6.59
N PHE A 51 7.67 20.74 -5.42
CA PHE A 51 6.93 21.75 -4.67
C PHE A 51 6.73 23.08 -5.41
N PRO A 52 7.71 23.63 -6.17
CA PRO A 52 7.52 24.87 -6.90
C PRO A 52 6.36 24.81 -7.92
N GLU A 53 6.15 23.65 -8.55
CA GLU A 53 5.03 23.44 -9.48
C GLU A 53 3.69 23.41 -8.76
N LEU A 54 3.62 22.74 -7.61
CA LEU A 54 2.45 22.71 -6.73
C LEU A 54 2.11 24.13 -6.22
N GLU A 55 3.11 24.86 -5.72
CA GLU A 55 2.93 26.21 -5.21
C GLU A 55 2.46 27.18 -6.31
N ALA A 56 3.06 27.11 -7.51
CA ALA A 56 2.67 27.93 -8.65
C ALA A 56 1.25 27.60 -9.17
N ALA A 57 0.85 26.33 -9.15
CA ALA A 57 -0.52 25.93 -9.51
C ALA A 57 -1.52 26.42 -8.46
N PHE A 58 -1.18 26.30 -7.17
CA PHE A 58 -2.01 26.77 -6.06
C PHE A 58 -2.22 28.29 -6.11
N TYR A 59 -1.14 29.05 -6.34
CA TYR A 59 -1.22 30.50 -6.45
C TYR A 59 -2.10 30.96 -7.61
N ARG A 60 -2.02 30.30 -8.77
CA ARG A 60 -2.88 30.59 -9.94
C ARG A 60 -4.36 30.42 -9.62
N VAL A 61 -4.73 29.27 -9.05
CA VAL A 61 -6.13 29.01 -8.67
C VAL A 61 -6.63 30.01 -7.61
N ARG A 62 -5.78 30.36 -6.63
CA ARG A 62 -6.11 31.35 -5.58
C ARG A 62 -6.37 32.74 -6.17
N MET A 63 -5.55 33.19 -7.12
CA MET A 63 -5.72 34.49 -7.78
C MET A 63 -7.02 34.52 -8.59
N THR A 64 -7.28 33.50 -9.39
CA THR A 64 -8.49 33.41 -10.22
C THR A 64 -9.77 33.33 -9.36
N LEU A 65 -9.77 32.54 -8.27
CA LEU A 65 -10.89 32.49 -7.33
C LEU A 65 -11.10 33.81 -6.57
N GLY A 66 -10.03 34.51 -6.20
CA GLY A 66 -10.10 35.81 -5.55
C GLY A 66 -10.76 36.89 -6.41
N THR A 67 -10.74 36.72 -7.73
CA THR A 67 -11.40 37.61 -8.71
C THR A 67 -12.85 37.23 -9.02
N LEU A 68 -13.36 36.11 -8.48
CA LEU A 68 -14.71 35.60 -8.71
C LEU A 68 -15.56 35.68 -7.42
N PRO A 69 -15.99 36.89 -7.00
CA PRO A 69 -16.77 37.05 -5.78
C PRO A 69 -18.13 36.34 -5.89
N GLY A 70 -18.36 35.38 -4.97
CA GLY A 70 -19.70 34.83 -4.69
C GLY A 70 -20.12 33.54 -5.41
N MET A 71 -19.28 32.91 -6.25
CA MET A 71 -19.74 31.78 -7.09
C MET A 71 -19.35 30.36 -6.64
N ALA A 72 -18.53 30.15 -5.60
CA ALA A 72 -18.10 28.78 -5.26
C ALA A 72 -17.65 28.61 -3.79
N PRO A 73 -18.56 28.73 -2.81
CA PRO A 73 -18.21 28.75 -1.39
C PRO A 73 -17.49 27.49 -0.92
N ARG A 74 -17.88 26.29 -1.39
CA ARG A 74 -17.20 25.05 -0.99
C ARG A 74 -15.85 24.89 -1.67
N THR A 75 -15.71 25.37 -2.90
CA THR A 75 -14.42 25.38 -3.61
C THR A 75 -13.43 26.31 -2.91
N VAL A 76 -13.89 27.48 -2.45
CA VAL A 76 -13.09 28.43 -1.66
C VAL A 76 -12.69 27.82 -0.32
N GLU A 77 -13.61 27.20 0.41
CA GLU A 77 -13.32 26.56 1.71
C GLU A 77 -12.24 25.47 1.58
N ASN A 78 -12.33 24.62 0.57
CA ASN A 78 -11.31 23.60 0.30
C ASN A 78 -9.94 24.23 -0.05
N LEU A 79 -9.94 25.31 -0.83
CA LEU A 79 -8.71 26.02 -1.16
C LEU A 79 -8.06 26.68 0.05
N VAL A 80 -8.86 27.21 0.98
CA VAL A 80 -8.40 27.75 2.27
C VAL A 80 -7.79 26.65 3.13
N ASN A 81 -8.39 25.46 3.18
CA ASN A 81 -7.81 24.32 3.89
C ASN A 81 -6.46 23.88 3.28
N MET A 82 -6.36 23.87 1.94
CA MET A 82 -5.09 23.61 1.25
C MET A 82 -4.05 24.71 1.49
N SER A 83 -4.47 25.97 1.68
CA SER A 83 -3.56 27.09 1.95
C SER A 83 -2.72 26.89 3.21
N GLY A 84 -3.32 26.31 4.26
CA GLY A 84 -2.61 25.98 5.50
C GLY A 84 -1.58 24.86 5.30
N VAL A 85 -1.84 23.92 4.39
CA VAL A 85 -0.92 22.83 4.07
C VAL A 85 0.24 23.33 3.21
N VAL A 86 -0.05 24.04 2.11
CA VAL A 86 0.98 24.56 1.18
C VAL A 86 1.89 25.57 1.88
N ALA A 87 1.34 26.46 2.72
CA ALA A 87 2.11 27.46 3.44
C ALA A 87 3.10 26.87 4.46
N VAL A 88 2.90 25.64 4.91
CA VAL A 88 3.76 24.96 5.89
C VAL A 88 4.83 24.11 5.18
N ILE A 89 4.53 23.54 4.02
CA ILE A 89 5.44 22.64 3.30
C ILE A 89 6.70 23.37 2.82
N GLY A 90 6.58 24.56 2.22
CA GLY A 90 7.73 25.32 1.72
C GLY A 90 8.77 25.61 2.82
N PRO A 91 8.37 26.26 3.93
CA PRO A 91 9.25 26.50 5.07
C PRO A 91 9.84 25.22 5.67
N LEU A 92 9.08 24.11 5.74
CA LEU A 92 9.62 22.84 6.21
C LEU A 92 10.69 22.27 5.27
N LEU A 93 10.50 22.36 3.94
CA LEU A 93 11.49 21.90 2.96
C LEU A 93 12.77 22.75 2.96
N GLU A 94 12.67 24.04 3.29
CA GLU A 94 13.81 24.97 3.39
C GLU A 94 14.56 24.87 4.73
N GLN A 95 13.82 24.75 5.84
CA GLN A 95 14.38 24.67 7.20
C GLN A 95 14.96 23.31 7.53
N THR A 96 14.53 22.26 6.83
CA THR A 96 15.17 20.95 6.92
C THR A 96 16.53 21.06 6.24
N PRO A 97 17.66 21.04 6.97
CA PRO A 97 18.97 21.06 6.34
C PRO A 97 19.01 19.90 5.34
N PRO A 98 19.72 19.99 4.18
CA PRO A 98 20.22 18.75 3.62
C PRO A 98 20.98 18.12 4.78
N GLY A 99 20.46 17.03 5.34
CA GLY A 99 21.22 16.29 6.32
C GLY A 99 22.62 16.11 5.73
N PRO A 100 23.68 16.00 6.55
CA PRO A 100 24.90 15.42 6.03
C PRO A 100 24.48 14.21 5.18
N LEU A 101 25.18 13.97 4.07
CA LEU A 101 25.17 12.63 3.50
C LEU A 101 25.70 11.75 4.64
N VAL A 102 24.81 11.37 5.55
CA VAL A 102 25.01 10.32 6.48
C VAL A 102 25.03 9.17 5.50
N VAL A 103 26.24 8.86 5.05
CA VAL A 103 26.64 7.49 4.79
C VAL A 103 26.47 6.81 6.15
N GLU A 104 25.22 6.67 6.58
CA GLU A 104 24.81 5.67 7.53
C GLU A 104 25.14 4.45 6.73
N ASP A 105 26.28 3.86 7.10
CA ASP A 105 26.88 2.67 6.52
C ASP A 105 25.73 1.86 5.92
N PRO A 106 25.58 1.84 4.58
CA PRO A 106 24.35 1.38 3.99
C PRO A 106 24.21 -0.04 4.51
N ARG A 107 23.24 -0.27 5.39
CA ARG A 107 22.81 -1.63 5.67
C ARG A 107 22.31 -2.07 4.31
N GLU A 108 23.21 -2.73 3.59
CA GLU A 108 23.03 -3.06 2.20
C GLU A 108 21.66 -3.73 2.11
N PHE A 109 20.87 -3.26 1.14
CA PHE A 109 19.58 -3.86 0.88
C PHE A 109 19.85 -5.31 0.47
N ASP A 110 19.81 -6.20 1.45
CA ASP A 110 20.07 -7.62 1.28
C ASP A 110 18.71 -8.34 1.34
N PRO A 111 18.18 -8.77 0.18
CA PRO A 111 16.91 -9.49 0.11
C PRO A 111 16.92 -10.75 0.98
N VAL A 112 18.07 -11.41 1.18
CA VAL A 112 18.19 -12.61 2.01
C VAL A 112 17.98 -12.26 3.48
N VAL A 113 18.59 -11.17 3.94
CA VAL A 113 18.40 -10.68 5.32
C VAL A 113 16.94 -10.29 5.54
N ILE A 114 16.32 -9.56 4.60
CA ILE A 114 14.92 -9.16 4.69
C ILE A 114 13.99 -10.37 4.73
N ALA A 115 14.22 -11.37 3.87
CA ALA A 115 13.44 -12.61 3.86
C ALA A 115 13.55 -13.39 5.18
N ASN A 116 14.76 -13.44 5.75
CA ASN A 116 14.97 -14.08 7.06
C ASN A 116 14.24 -13.33 8.18
N GLN A 117 14.33 -12.00 8.22
CA GLN A 117 13.61 -11.18 9.19
C GLN A 117 12.08 -11.30 9.03
N ALA A 118 11.58 -11.35 7.80
CA ALA A 118 10.17 -11.56 7.53
C ALA A 118 9.68 -12.94 8.03
N ARG A 119 10.50 -13.98 7.85
CA ARG A 119 10.22 -15.34 8.35
C ARG A 119 10.21 -15.39 9.88
N GLU A 120 11.19 -14.74 10.52
CA GLU A 120 11.24 -14.63 11.98
C GLU A 120 9.99 -13.91 12.53
N LEU A 121 9.59 -12.81 11.89
CA LEU A 121 8.38 -12.06 12.24
C LEU A 121 7.11 -12.91 12.07
N ALA A 122 7.01 -13.68 10.97
CA ALA A 122 5.91 -14.61 10.73
C ALA A 122 5.87 -15.75 11.75
N SER A 123 7.02 -16.21 12.24
CA SER A 123 7.08 -17.20 13.32
C SER A 123 6.69 -16.60 14.67
N ALA A 124 7.09 -15.35 14.95
CA ALA A 124 6.88 -14.69 16.23
C ALA A 124 5.40 -14.33 16.52
N ILE A 125 4.60 -14.03 15.50
CA ILE A 125 3.19 -13.67 15.67
C ILE A 125 2.31 -14.87 16.11
N VAL A 126 2.69 -16.10 15.76
CA VAL A 126 1.91 -17.33 16.04
C VAL A 126 1.79 -17.63 17.55
N PRO A 127 2.88 -17.58 18.36
CA PRO A 127 2.78 -17.68 19.82
C PRO A 127 1.90 -16.61 20.45
N LEU A 128 1.97 -15.35 19.97
CA LEU A 128 1.14 -14.26 20.49
C LEU A 128 -0.34 -14.55 20.26
N LYS A 129 -0.71 -14.96 19.04
CA LYS A 129 -2.09 -15.36 18.71
C LYS A 129 -2.59 -16.50 19.58
N THR A 130 -1.76 -17.54 19.74
CA THR A 130 -2.09 -18.69 20.59
C THR A 130 -2.35 -18.27 22.04
N HIS A 131 -1.53 -17.36 22.57
CA HIS A 131 -1.68 -16.83 23.92
C HIS A 131 -2.98 -16.03 24.08
N VAL A 132 -3.27 -15.11 23.15
CA VAL A 132 -4.51 -14.30 23.21
C VAL A 132 -5.75 -15.18 23.11
N LYS A 133 -5.76 -16.20 22.24
CA LYS A 133 -6.89 -17.14 22.15
C LYS A 133 -7.11 -17.94 23.43
N ALA A 134 -6.04 -18.35 24.10
CA ALA A 134 -6.14 -19.04 25.39
C ALA A 134 -6.76 -18.16 26.49
N GLU A 135 -6.45 -16.86 26.50
CA GLU A 135 -7.05 -15.89 27.43
C GLU A 135 -8.52 -15.59 27.09
N THR A 136 -8.90 -15.52 25.80
CA THR A 136 -10.30 -15.39 25.38
C THR A 136 -11.16 -16.56 25.85
N GLY A 137 -10.62 -17.79 25.81
CA GLY A 137 -11.29 -19.00 26.29
C GLY A 137 -11.56 -19.01 27.80
N ARG A 138 -10.90 -18.13 28.57
CA ARG A 138 -11.09 -17.97 30.03
C ARG A 138 -12.14 -16.92 30.39
N GLY A 139 -12.89 -16.39 29.41
CA GLY A 139 -14.00 -15.47 29.62
C GLY A 139 -13.64 -13.98 29.50
N VAL A 140 -12.43 -13.65 29.06
CA VAL A 140 -12.04 -12.26 28.75
C VAL A 140 -12.53 -11.91 27.34
N LYS A 141 -13.32 -10.83 27.21
CA LYS A 141 -13.77 -10.35 25.90
C LYS A 141 -12.63 -9.65 25.16
N LEU A 142 -11.94 -10.40 24.31
CA LEU A 142 -10.80 -9.94 23.50
C LEU A 142 -11.09 -9.89 21.99
N GLU A 143 -12.36 -9.86 21.58
CA GLU A 143 -12.77 -9.98 20.17
C GLU A 143 -12.09 -8.97 19.23
N THR A 144 -11.91 -7.71 19.67
CA THR A 144 -11.22 -6.68 18.88
C THR A 144 -9.72 -6.98 18.76
N LEU A 145 -9.09 -7.43 19.85
CA LEU A 145 -7.67 -7.78 19.86
C LEU A 145 -7.40 -9.01 18.99
N ASP A 146 -8.24 -10.05 19.09
CA ASP A 146 -8.13 -11.26 18.27
C ASP A 146 -8.24 -10.92 16.77
N ARG A 147 -9.18 -10.04 16.40
CA ARG A 147 -9.30 -9.55 15.02
C ARG A 147 -8.08 -8.77 14.54
N GLU A 148 -7.53 -7.85 15.35
CA GLU A 148 -6.33 -7.11 14.96
C GLU A 148 -5.11 -8.05 14.84
N ILE A 149 -5.01 -9.09 15.68
CA ILE A 149 -3.93 -10.09 15.58
C ILE A 149 -4.08 -10.91 14.32
N ASP A 150 -5.30 -11.36 13.99
CA ASP A 150 -5.57 -12.09 12.76
C ASP A 150 -5.24 -11.25 11.51
N VAL A 151 -5.56 -9.95 11.52
CA VAL A 151 -5.18 -9.05 10.42
C VAL A 151 -3.67 -8.89 10.34
N LEU A 152 -3.00 -8.62 11.47
CA LEU A 152 -1.56 -8.43 11.51
C LEU A 152 -0.80 -9.69 11.07
N GLU A 153 -1.24 -10.87 11.49
CA GLU A 153 -0.69 -12.15 11.05
C GLU A 153 -0.78 -12.31 9.53
N LYS A 154 -1.95 -12.04 8.93
CA LYS A 154 -2.12 -12.12 7.47
C LYS A 154 -1.22 -11.13 6.72
N LEU A 155 -1.05 -9.92 7.24
CA LEU A 155 -0.13 -8.94 6.66
C LEU A 155 1.32 -9.43 6.74
N ILE A 156 1.75 -9.95 7.89
CA ILE A 156 3.10 -10.49 8.10
C ILE A 156 3.35 -11.70 7.19
N GLN A 157 2.39 -12.63 7.08
CA GLN A 157 2.49 -13.79 6.19
C GLN A 157 2.60 -13.36 4.73
N GLY A 158 1.80 -12.40 4.26
CA GLY A 158 1.93 -11.91 2.90
C GLY A 158 3.26 -11.19 2.64
N PHE A 159 3.83 -10.51 3.64
CA PHE A 159 5.16 -9.90 3.53
C PHE A 159 6.28 -10.94 3.47
N GLU A 160 6.18 -12.03 4.24
CA GLU A 160 7.07 -13.19 4.16
C GLU A 160 7.04 -13.84 2.78
N ARG A 161 5.86 -13.97 2.17
CA ARG A 161 5.71 -14.48 0.80
C ARG A 161 6.30 -13.55 -0.27
N ILE A 162 6.12 -12.24 -0.14
CA ILE A 162 6.72 -11.26 -1.06
C ILE A 162 8.25 -11.26 -0.93
N SER A 163 8.77 -11.30 0.30
CA SER A 163 10.21 -11.26 0.58
C SER A 163 10.98 -12.52 0.23
N SER A 164 10.33 -13.68 0.23
CA SER A 164 10.92 -14.93 -0.27
C SER A 164 10.94 -15.04 -1.80
N GLY A 165 10.22 -14.17 -2.51
CA GLY A 165 10.15 -14.11 -3.96
C GLY A 165 11.16 -13.15 -4.61
N GLN A 166 10.97 -12.89 -5.91
CA GLN A 166 11.76 -11.90 -6.68
C GLN A 166 11.15 -10.50 -6.60
N ALA A 167 10.79 -10.05 -5.39
CA ALA A 167 10.20 -8.73 -5.18
C ALA A 167 11.25 -7.63 -5.26
N SER A 168 10.86 -6.47 -5.83
CA SER A 168 11.72 -5.29 -5.77
C SER A 168 11.71 -4.67 -4.37
N GLU A 169 12.72 -3.87 -4.04
CA GLU A 169 12.75 -3.06 -2.81
C GLU A 169 11.46 -2.25 -2.63
N ARG A 170 10.95 -1.65 -3.71
CA ARG A 170 9.69 -0.92 -3.70
C ARG A 170 8.51 -1.78 -3.28
N ASP A 171 8.42 -3.02 -3.77
CA ASP A 171 7.35 -3.95 -3.44
C ASP A 171 7.45 -4.41 -1.97
N LEU A 172 8.67 -4.57 -1.46
CA LEU A 172 8.93 -4.93 -0.06
C LEU A 172 8.56 -3.81 0.90
N VAL A 173 8.94 -2.57 0.59
CA VAL A 173 8.52 -1.39 1.35
C VAL A 173 7.00 -1.22 1.31
N ALA A 174 6.39 -1.35 0.12
CA ALA A 174 4.96 -1.21 -0.06
C ALA A 174 4.14 -2.24 0.74
N SER A 175 4.59 -3.49 0.77
CA SER A 175 3.95 -4.57 1.55
C SER A 175 4.21 -4.48 3.05
N PHE A 176 5.33 -3.89 3.48
CA PHE A 176 5.63 -3.69 4.89
C PHE A 176 4.88 -2.49 5.52
N ARG A 177 4.57 -1.44 4.76
CA ARG A 177 3.85 -0.24 5.27
C ARG A 177 2.54 -0.56 6.01
N PRO A 178 1.65 -1.45 5.50
CA PRO A 178 0.46 -1.89 6.24
C PRO A 178 0.76 -2.49 7.62
N ILE A 179 1.81 -3.30 7.76
CA ILE A 179 2.21 -3.92 9.03
C ILE A 179 2.59 -2.83 10.02
N ARG A 180 3.47 -1.91 9.59
CA ARG A 180 3.90 -0.75 10.38
C ARG A 180 2.72 0.13 10.81
N ALA A 181 1.79 0.43 9.90
CA ALA A 181 0.63 1.26 10.21
C ALA A 181 -0.33 0.62 11.24
N ARG A 182 -0.33 -0.71 11.34
CA ARG A 182 -1.15 -1.48 12.29
C ARG A 182 -0.53 -1.59 13.67
N ALA A 183 0.80 -1.60 13.81
CA ALA A 183 1.47 -1.77 15.09
C ALA A 183 1.00 -0.77 16.18
N PRO A 184 0.80 0.54 15.90
CA PRO A 184 0.25 1.46 16.90
C PRO A 184 -1.19 1.16 17.33
N ARG A 185 -2.02 0.56 16.45
CA ARG A 185 -3.39 0.14 16.80
C ARG A 185 -3.35 -1.06 17.75
N MET A 186 -2.50 -2.04 17.45
CA MET A 186 -2.26 -3.19 18.32
C MET A 186 -1.82 -2.76 19.72
N ASN A 187 -0.87 -1.82 19.81
CA ASN A 187 -0.43 -1.24 21.08
C ASN A 187 -1.60 -0.67 21.92
N ARG A 188 -2.53 0.05 21.29
CA ARG A 188 -3.69 0.62 22.00
C ARG A 188 -4.64 -0.46 22.49
N GLU A 189 -4.91 -1.48 21.68
CA GLU A 189 -5.80 -2.58 22.10
C GLU A 189 -5.17 -3.41 23.22
N LEU A 190 -3.86 -3.69 23.15
CA LEU A 190 -3.11 -4.36 24.23
C LEU A 190 -3.14 -3.57 25.54
N GLN A 191 -2.97 -2.24 25.47
CA GLN A 191 -3.11 -1.36 26.64
C GLN A 191 -4.53 -1.36 27.19
N ARG A 192 -5.55 -1.32 26.30
CA ARG A 192 -6.96 -1.32 26.68
C ARG A 192 -7.38 -2.60 27.41
N VAL A 193 -6.91 -3.75 26.94
CA VAL A 193 -7.22 -5.05 27.57
C VAL A 193 -6.29 -5.40 28.73
N ASN A 194 -5.29 -4.54 29.01
CA ASN A 194 -4.28 -4.72 30.04
C ASN A 194 -3.57 -6.09 29.94
N LEU A 195 -3.17 -6.47 28.72
CA LEU A 195 -2.47 -7.75 28.49
C LEU A 195 -1.11 -7.70 29.20
N ALA A 196 -0.90 -8.56 30.18
CA ALA A 196 0.30 -8.60 31.02
C ALA A 196 1.12 -9.90 30.80
N GLY A 197 2.34 -9.93 31.34
CA GLY A 197 3.17 -11.14 31.38
C GLY A 197 3.69 -11.59 30.00
N ALA A 198 3.47 -12.87 29.68
CA ALA A 198 4.05 -13.50 28.49
C ALA A 198 3.55 -12.86 27.18
N GLY A 199 2.26 -12.54 27.07
CA GLY A 199 1.69 -11.89 25.89
C GLY A 199 2.31 -10.53 25.58
N LEU A 200 2.55 -9.70 26.60
CA LEU A 200 3.22 -8.40 26.44
C LEU A 200 4.68 -8.55 26.00
N THR A 201 5.37 -9.57 26.51
CA THR A 201 6.76 -9.85 26.16
C THR A 201 6.88 -10.29 24.70
N LEU A 202 5.99 -11.17 24.26
CA LEU A 202 5.89 -11.59 22.85
C LEU A 202 5.61 -10.39 21.94
N TRP A 203 4.67 -9.54 22.32
CA TRP A 203 4.35 -8.34 21.56
C TRP A 203 5.54 -7.37 21.44
N ARG A 204 6.26 -7.08 22.53
CA ARG A 204 7.44 -6.21 22.49
C ARG A 204 8.53 -6.74 21.56
N SER A 205 8.71 -8.06 21.50
CA SER A 205 9.64 -8.67 20.55
C SER A 205 9.21 -8.45 19.10
N ILE A 206 7.92 -8.61 18.79
CA ILE A 206 7.36 -8.37 17.46
C ILE A 206 7.49 -6.88 17.09
N GLU A 207 7.17 -5.99 18.02
CA GLU A 207 7.30 -4.54 17.84
C GLU A 207 8.75 -4.13 17.55
N GLN A 208 9.72 -4.72 18.26
CA GLN A 208 11.14 -4.47 17.99
C GLN A 208 11.54 -4.93 16.58
N GLN A 209 11.13 -6.12 16.16
CA GLN A 209 11.41 -6.62 14.79
C GLN A 209 10.78 -5.73 13.71
N ILE A 210 9.56 -5.22 13.93
CA ILE A 210 8.93 -4.23 13.06
C ILE A 210 9.77 -2.95 13.03
N SER A 211 10.25 -2.47 14.18
CA SER A 211 11.09 -1.26 14.23
C SER A 211 12.45 -1.46 13.54
N ASP A 212 13.03 -2.65 13.62
CA ASP A 212 14.30 -2.98 12.97
C ASP A 212 14.14 -3.02 11.45
N LEU A 213 13.03 -3.62 10.96
CA LEU A 213 12.66 -3.60 9.54
C LEU A 213 12.34 -2.19 9.06
N GLU A 214 11.63 -1.37 9.84
CA GLU A 214 11.36 0.04 9.54
C GLU A 214 12.66 0.82 9.33
N THR A 215 13.62 0.61 10.23
CA THR A 215 14.96 1.24 10.17
C THR A 215 15.71 0.78 8.93
N ARG A 216 15.69 -0.53 8.62
CA ARG A 216 16.37 -1.08 7.45
C ARG A 216 15.78 -0.57 6.13
N PHE A 217 14.46 -0.45 6.05
CA PHE A 217 13.76 0.12 4.90
C PHE A 217 13.80 1.65 4.86
N GLN A 218 14.42 2.30 5.86
CA GLN A 218 14.48 3.75 6.01
C GLN A 218 13.11 4.44 5.86
N ILE A 219 12.05 3.78 6.34
CA ILE A 219 10.70 4.32 6.18
C ILE A 219 10.56 5.46 7.20
N PRO A 220 10.42 6.72 6.77
CA PRO A 220 10.31 7.84 7.69
C PRO A 220 9.11 7.63 8.60
N ARG A 221 9.18 8.14 9.82
CA ARG A 221 8.05 8.14 10.73
C ARG A 221 6.88 8.89 10.10
N GLU A 222 5.92 8.15 9.54
CA GLU A 222 4.69 8.75 9.02
C GLU A 222 3.96 9.42 10.17
N ILE A 223 3.94 10.76 10.18
CA ILE A 223 3.02 11.55 10.99
C ILE A 223 1.66 11.35 10.35
N VAL A 224 0.99 10.24 10.65
CA VAL A 224 -0.38 10.01 10.20
C VAL A 224 -1.28 10.94 11.03
N PRO A 225 -1.88 12.00 10.44
CA PRO A 225 -2.92 12.73 11.16
C PRO A 225 -4.00 11.72 11.50
N ARG A 226 -4.39 11.67 12.79
CA ARG A 226 -5.34 10.68 13.34
C ARG A 226 -6.45 10.43 12.31
N PRO A 227 -6.61 9.21 11.78
CA PRO A 227 -7.80 8.92 11.02
C PRO A 227 -8.99 9.17 11.96
N THR A 228 -9.90 10.04 11.54
CA THR A 228 -11.22 10.16 12.14
C THR A 228 -11.77 8.75 12.25
N ARG A 229 -12.34 8.46 13.42
CA ARG A 229 -12.78 7.15 13.91
C ARG A 229 -13.81 6.50 12.98
N GLU A 230 -13.42 6.06 11.79
CA GLU A 230 -14.19 5.13 10.98
C GLU A 230 -13.81 3.74 11.47
N GLU A 231 -14.73 3.12 12.21
CA GLU A 231 -14.71 1.68 12.44
C GLU A 231 -14.65 1.02 11.08
N ALA A 232 -13.43 0.62 10.71
CA ALA A 232 -13.23 0.07 9.41
C ALA A 232 -14.03 -1.22 9.29
N SER A 233 -14.95 -1.25 8.33
CA SER A 233 -15.71 -2.47 8.03
C SER A 233 -14.71 -3.62 7.82
N PRO A 234 -14.91 -4.77 8.48
CA PRO A 234 -14.05 -5.91 8.30
C PRO A 234 -13.99 -6.26 6.81
N LEU A 235 -12.81 -6.63 6.35
CA LEU A 235 -12.63 -7.02 4.96
C LEU A 235 -13.55 -8.19 4.66
N ASP A 236 -14.37 -8.05 3.61
CA ASP A 236 -15.26 -9.14 3.22
C ASP A 236 -14.39 -10.37 2.86
N PRO A 237 -14.52 -11.50 3.57
CA PRO A 237 -13.76 -12.72 3.29
C PRO A 237 -13.91 -13.16 1.83
N ALA A 238 -15.01 -12.77 1.20
CA ALA A 238 -15.32 -13.03 -0.20
C ALA A 238 -14.39 -12.28 -1.19
N VAL A 239 -13.59 -11.31 -0.72
CA VAL A 239 -12.59 -10.57 -1.53
C VAL A 239 -11.18 -11.17 -1.38
N VAL A 240 -10.88 -11.78 -0.23
CA VAL A 240 -9.58 -12.43 0.03
C VAL A 240 -9.51 -13.82 -0.60
N ALA A 241 -10.58 -14.62 -0.48
CA ALA A 241 -10.58 -15.99 -0.96
C ALA A 241 -10.23 -16.17 -2.47
N PRO A 242 -10.65 -15.29 -3.39
CA PRO A 242 -10.22 -15.36 -4.79
C PRO A 242 -8.71 -15.09 -4.98
N ILE A 243 -8.09 -14.26 -4.13
CA ILE A 243 -6.64 -14.03 -4.18
C ILE A 243 -5.89 -15.31 -3.80
N ASP A 244 -6.30 -15.96 -2.72
CA ASP A 244 -5.69 -17.21 -2.25
C ASP A 244 -5.87 -18.37 -3.23
N ARG A 245 -6.97 -18.38 -4.01
CA ARG A 245 -7.15 -19.33 -5.10
C ARG A 245 -6.21 -19.03 -6.27
N ALA A 246 -6.18 -17.78 -6.72
CA ALA A 246 -5.35 -17.36 -7.85
C ALA A 246 -3.85 -17.64 -7.61
N VAL A 247 -3.37 -17.44 -6.39
CA VAL A 247 -1.99 -17.78 -6.02
C VAL A 247 -1.75 -19.30 -6.11
N ARG A 248 -2.65 -20.13 -5.57
CA ARG A 248 -2.51 -21.59 -5.62
C ARG A 248 -2.54 -22.13 -7.05
N ASP A 249 -3.45 -21.62 -7.87
CA ASP A 249 -3.58 -22.03 -9.27
C ASP A 249 -2.35 -21.60 -10.10
N LEU A 250 -1.78 -20.45 -9.77
CA LEU A 250 -0.53 -19.96 -10.37
C LEU A 250 0.69 -20.81 -9.98
N ASP A 251 0.82 -21.18 -8.70
CA ASP A 251 1.88 -22.07 -8.24
C ASP A 251 1.78 -23.45 -8.93
N ALA A 252 0.57 -24.02 -8.99
CA ALA A 252 0.32 -25.28 -9.67
C ALA A 252 0.63 -25.23 -11.18
N LEU A 253 0.40 -24.07 -11.81
CA LEU A 253 0.77 -23.85 -13.21
C LEU A 253 2.29 -23.82 -13.39
N VAL A 254 3.02 -23.11 -12.53
CA VAL A 254 4.48 -23.04 -12.56
C VAL A 254 5.11 -24.41 -12.36
N ASP A 255 4.66 -25.16 -11.36
CA ASP A 255 5.15 -26.51 -11.07
C ASP A 255 4.92 -27.47 -12.25
N ARG A 256 3.78 -27.35 -12.91
CA ARG A 256 3.47 -28.15 -14.10
C ARG A 256 4.42 -27.82 -15.25
N ILE A 257 4.60 -26.54 -15.56
CA ILE A 257 5.51 -26.08 -16.62
C ILE A 257 6.94 -26.54 -16.34
N ALA A 258 7.37 -26.51 -15.08
CA ALA A 258 8.67 -27.03 -14.64
C ALA A 258 8.82 -28.54 -14.90
N SER A 259 7.76 -29.32 -14.62
CA SER A 259 7.77 -30.77 -14.82
C SER A 259 7.70 -31.19 -16.30
N GLU A 260 6.99 -30.44 -17.14
CA GLU A 260 6.76 -30.79 -18.55
C GLU A 260 7.95 -30.41 -19.45
N ASN A 261 8.65 -29.30 -19.17
CA ASN A 261 9.72 -28.79 -20.05
C ASN A 261 10.89 -28.12 -19.30
N PRO A 262 11.70 -28.86 -18.52
CA PRO A 262 12.72 -28.29 -17.62
C PRO A 262 13.95 -27.64 -18.29
N ARG A 263 14.08 -27.69 -19.63
CA ARG A 263 15.31 -27.26 -20.35
C ARG A 263 15.12 -26.07 -21.31
N LEU A 264 13.95 -25.46 -21.34
CA LEU A 264 13.70 -24.31 -22.23
C LEU A 264 14.09 -22.99 -21.53
N PRO A 265 14.86 -22.09 -22.17
CA PRO A 265 15.15 -20.74 -21.65
C PRO A 265 13.91 -19.88 -21.37
N GLN A 266 12.74 -20.33 -21.84
CA GLN A 266 11.45 -19.70 -21.63
C GLN A 266 10.84 -20.04 -20.28
N HIS A 267 11.26 -21.14 -19.64
CA HIS A 267 10.87 -21.52 -18.28
C HIS A 267 11.17 -20.40 -17.28
N ASP A 268 12.40 -19.89 -17.28
CA ASP A 268 12.84 -18.81 -16.38
C ASP A 268 12.02 -17.53 -16.57
N ARG A 269 11.56 -17.27 -17.80
CA ARG A 269 10.73 -16.09 -18.13
C ARG A 269 9.29 -16.24 -17.70
N VAL A 270 8.72 -17.44 -17.80
CA VAL A 270 7.37 -17.73 -17.31
C VAL A 270 7.36 -17.74 -15.78
N GLN A 271 8.37 -18.36 -15.16
CA GLN A 271 8.55 -18.35 -13.71
C GLN A 271 8.73 -16.92 -13.17
N ALA A 272 9.50 -16.07 -13.85
CA ALA A 272 9.64 -14.66 -13.47
C ALA A 272 8.33 -13.87 -13.60
N ASP A 273 7.55 -14.08 -14.67
CA ASP A 273 6.24 -13.44 -14.84
C ASP A 273 5.22 -13.93 -13.80
N ALA A 274 5.21 -15.22 -13.51
CA ALA A 274 4.39 -15.81 -12.47
C ALA A 274 4.77 -15.24 -11.09
N GLY A 275 6.06 -15.18 -10.75
CA GLY A 275 6.53 -14.57 -9.49
C GLY A 275 6.13 -13.10 -9.37
N ARG A 276 6.19 -12.34 -10.49
CA ARG A 276 5.67 -10.96 -10.54
C ARG A 276 4.16 -10.92 -10.28
N LEU A 277 3.39 -11.79 -10.94
CA LEU A 277 1.93 -11.85 -10.76
C LEU A 277 1.56 -12.22 -9.32
N THR A 278 2.23 -13.19 -8.72
CA THR A 278 2.09 -13.56 -7.29
C THR A 278 2.37 -12.36 -6.38
N THR A 279 3.45 -11.61 -6.65
CA THR A 279 3.78 -10.40 -5.89
C THR A 279 2.67 -9.35 -5.99
N ARG A 280 2.10 -9.13 -7.19
CA ARG A 280 0.99 -8.18 -7.38
C ARG A 280 -0.29 -8.62 -6.68
N LEU A 281 -0.63 -9.91 -6.72
CA LEU A 281 -1.76 -10.47 -5.98
C LEU A 281 -1.61 -10.23 -4.47
N PHE A 282 -0.43 -10.49 -3.90
CA PHE A 282 -0.17 -10.21 -2.50
C PHE A 282 -0.19 -8.71 -2.18
N LEU A 283 0.31 -7.83 -3.05
CA LEU A 283 0.23 -6.38 -2.82
C LEU A 283 -1.21 -5.88 -2.78
N VAL A 284 -2.09 -6.36 -3.66
CA VAL A 284 -3.53 -6.06 -3.61
C VAL A 284 -4.11 -6.51 -2.27
N HIS A 285 -3.76 -7.72 -1.82
CA HIS A 285 -4.18 -8.24 -0.51
C HIS A 285 -3.69 -7.37 0.66
N GLN A 286 -2.41 -6.97 0.64
CA GLN A 286 -1.80 -6.10 1.64
C GLN A 286 -2.49 -4.74 1.72
N TYR A 287 -2.77 -4.11 0.57
CA TYR A 287 -3.46 -2.82 0.52
C TYR A 287 -4.90 -2.90 0.99
N LEU A 288 -5.59 -4.00 0.69
CA LEU A 288 -6.93 -4.23 1.21
C LEU A 288 -6.91 -4.36 2.74
N LEU A 289 -6.13 -5.28 3.28
CA LEU A 289 -6.02 -5.50 4.73
C LEU A 289 -5.49 -4.27 5.48
N GLY A 290 -4.54 -3.58 4.87
CA GLY A 290 -3.95 -2.33 5.32
C GLY A 290 -4.88 -1.12 5.21
N GLN A 291 -6.03 -1.26 4.55
CA GLN A 291 -7.01 -0.19 4.33
C GLN A 291 -6.42 1.01 3.58
N ALA A 292 -5.56 0.73 2.61
CA ALA A 292 -4.91 1.74 1.79
C ALA A 292 -5.94 2.65 1.08
N PRO A 293 -5.54 3.88 0.71
CA PRO A 293 -6.34 4.76 -0.14
C PRO A 293 -6.80 4.06 -1.42
N ARG A 294 -7.99 4.44 -1.91
CA ARG A 294 -8.62 3.80 -3.09
C ARG A 294 -7.73 3.89 -4.32
N GLU A 295 -6.99 4.99 -4.45
CA GLU A 295 -6.05 5.28 -5.52
C GLU A 295 -4.92 4.25 -5.54
N GLN A 296 -4.38 3.88 -4.38
CA GLN A 296 -3.32 2.88 -4.27
C GLN A 296 -3.83 1.47 -4.60
N VAL A 297 -5.04 1.13 -4.14
CA VAL A 297 -5.69 -0.15 -4.50
C VAL A 297 -5.96 -0.21 -6.01
N ASN A 298 -6.46 0.86 -6.61
CA ASN A 298 -6.69 0.94 -8.05
C ASN A 298 -5.40 0.78 -8.85
N GLN A 299 -4.32 1.46 -8.45
CA GLN A 299 -3.03 1.30 -9.13
C GLN A 299 -2.52 -0.14 -9.04
N ALA A 300 -2.65 -0.78 -7.86
CA ALA A 300 -2.25 -2.19 -7.69
C ALA A 300 -3.08 -3.14 -8.58
N LEU A 301 -4.36 -2.86 -8.78
CA LEU A 301 -5.20 -3.63 -9.71
C LEU A 301 -4.78 -3.44 -11.16
N VAL A 302 -4.40 -2.23 -11.56
CA VAL A 302 -3.87 -1.96 -12.92
C VAL A 302 -2.55 -2.71 -13.11
N ASP A 303 -1.65 -2.69 -12.13
CA ASP A 303 -0.38 -3.42 -12.18
C ASP A 303 -0.58 -4.94 -12.22
N LEU A 304 -1.61 -5.44 -11.51
CA LEU A 304 -2.03 -6.85 -11.55
C LEU A 304 -2.54 -7.24 -12.95
N GLU A 305 -3.44 -6.44 -13.53
CA GLU A 305 -3.99 -6.67 -14.88
C GLU A 305 -2.88 -6.64 -15.95
N MET A 306 -1.91 -5.71 -15.83
CA MET A 306 -0.75 -5.66 -16.72
C MET A 306 0.15 -6.90 -16.57
N SER A 307 0.44 -7.32 -15.34
CA SER A 307 1.27 -8.50 -15.09
C SER A 307 0.60 -9.78 -15.60
N TRP A 308 -0.73 -9.88 -15.46
CA TRP A 308 -1.50 -10.97 -16.06
C TRP A 308 -1.38 -10.99 -17.58
N ARG A 309 -1.59 -9.85 -18.26
CA ARG A 309 -1.48 -9.77 -19.73
C ARG A 309 -0.10 -10.19 -20.23
N GLN A 310 0.96 -9.78 -19.53
CA GLN A 310 2.33 -10.18 -19.88
C GLN A 310 2.52 -11.70 -19.79
N LEU A 311 1.99 -12.32 -18.73
CA LEU A 311 2.04 -13.76 -18.53
C LEU A 311 1.18 -14.50 -19.58
N GLU A 312 -0.04 -14.02 -19.84
CA GLU A 312 -0.97 -14.57 -20.86
C GLU A 312 -0.34 -14.51 -22.26
N ASP A 313 0.18 -13.36 -22.69
CA ASP A 313 0.85 -13.18 -23.98
C ASP A 313 2.07 -14.09 -24.15
N ARG A 314 2.75 -14.42 -23.04
CA ARG A 314 3.91 -15.31 -23.06
C ARG A 314 3.50 -16.76 -23.26
N MET A 315 2.45 -17.22 -22.59
CA MET A 315 1.98 -18.60 -22.65
C MET A 315 1.09 -18.90 -23.86
N MET A 316 0.48 -17.90 -24.48
CA MET A 316 -0.27 -18.04 -25.74
C MET A 316 0.61 -18.31 -26.97
N ARG A 317 1.95 -18.30 -26.82
CA ARG A 317 2.87 -18.71 -27.88
C ARG A 317 2.80 -20.22 -28.06
N PRO A 318 2.74 -20.72 -29.32
CA PRO A 318 2.50 -22.13 -29.59
C PRO A 318 3.59 -22.98 -28.95
N SER A 319 3.20 -24.04 -28.23
CA SER A 319 3.99 -25.06 -27.48
C SER A 319 4.08 -24.97 -25.94
N GLN A 320 3.40 -24.04 -25.24
CA GLN A 320 3.80 -23.70 -23.85
C GLN A 320 2.75 -23.75 -22.74
N GLY A 321 1.47 -24.00 -23.02
CA GLY A 321 0.46 -24.01 -21.97
C GLY A 321 -0.77 -24.85 -22.28
N ASN A 322 -1.36 -25.43 -21.23
CA ASN A 322 -2.70 -26.00 -21.29
C ASN A 322 -3.72 -24.83 -21.28
N PRO A 323 -4.50 -24.63 -22.37
CA PRO A 323 -5.45 -23.53 -22.46
C PRO A 323 -6.51 -23.52 -21.34
N GLU A 324 -6.83 -24.68 -20.74
CA GLU A 324 -7.80 -24.76 -19.64
C GLU A 324 -7.27 -24.13 -18.33
N SER A 325 -5.99 -24.35 -18.01
CA SER A 325 -5.36 -23.75 -16.82
C SER A 325 -5.25 -22.23 -16.95
N LEU A 326 -4.98 -21.73 -18.16
CA LEU A 326 -4.97 -20.30 -18.44
C LEU A 326 -6.35 -19.67 -18.32
N GLN A 327 -7.39 -20.34 -18.84
CA GLN A 327 -8.77 -19.86 -18.69
C GLN A 327 -9.22 -19.85 -17.23
N THR A 328 -8.82 -20.84 -16.45
CA THR A 328 -9.12 -20.90 -15.01
C THR A 328 -8.48 -19.72 -14.29
N LEU A 329 -7.17 -19.52 -14.46
CA LEU A 329 -6.44 -18.42 -13.82
C LEU A 329 -6.97 -17.04 -14.26
N ARG A 330 -7.31 -16.88 -15.55
CA ARG A 330 -7.96 -15.68 -16.07
C ARG A 330 -9.27 -15.36 -15.37
N ARG A 331 -10.12 -16.38 -15.16
CA ARG A 331 -11.40 -16.23 -14.46
C ARG A 331 -11.17 -15.77 -13.02
N GLU A 332 -10.20 -16.34 -12.33
CA GLU A 332 -9.91 -15.99 -10.93
C GLU A 332 -9.35 -14.57 -10.79
N ILE A 333 -8.43 -14.15 -11.66
CA ILE A 333 -7.90 -12.78 -11.67
C ILE A 333 -9.00 -11.76 -11.97
N ASN A 334 -9.88 -12.05 -12.93
CA ASN A 334 -11.04 -11.20 -13.21
C ASN A 334 -11.99 -11.13 -12.01
N GLU A 335 -12.17 -12.23 -11.28
CA GLU A 335 -12.96 -12.25 -10.05
C GLU A 335 -12.31 -11.38 -8.96
N VAL A 336 -11.00 -11.49 -8.74
CA VAL A 336 -10.24 -10.64 -7.80
C VAL A 336 -10.45 -9.16 -8.14
N VAL A 337 -10.25 -8.78 -9.41
CA VAL A 337 -10.40 -7.40 -9.87
C VAL A 337 -11.83 -6.91 -9.67
N ALA A 338 -12.84 -7.67 -10.10
CA ALA A 338 -14.23 -7.27 -10.03
C ALA A 338 -14.70 -7.09 -8.58
N ARG A 339 -14.37 -8.04 -7.69
CA ARG A 339 -14.75 -7.96 -6.28
C ARG A 339 -14.02 -6.86 -5.54
N THR A 340 -12.74 -6.66 -5.83
CA THR A 340 -11.95 -5.57 -5.23
C THR A 340 -12.49 -4.21 -5.66
N ARG A 341 -12.76 -4.00 -6.96
CA ARG A 341 -13.40 -2.78 -7.48
C ARG A 341 -14.78 -2.57 -6.86
N GLY A 342 -15.58 -3.63 -6.72
CA GLY A 342 -16.87 -3.58 -6.06
C GLY A 342 -16.78 -3.16 -4.59
N GLN A 343 -15.78 -3.65 -3.85
CA GLN A 343 -15.59 -3.29 -2.45
C GLN A 343 -15.14 -1.83 -2.28
N ILE A 344 -14.16 -1.36 -3.06
CA ILE A 344 -13.68 0.02 -2.94
C ILE A 344 -14.69 1.05 -3.45
N SER A 345 -15.64 0.64 -4.31
CA SER A 345 -16.70 1.53 -4.83
C SER A 345 -17.84 1.75 -3.84
N LYS A 346 -17.99 0.92 -2.81
CA LYS A 346 -19.01 1.13 -1.77
C LYS A 346 -18.68 2.40 -0.97
N PRO A 347 -19.65 3.30 -0.71
CA PRO A 347 -19.44 4.41 0.22
C PRO A 347 -19.06 3.84 1.60
N ARG A 348 -18.02 4.40 2.21
CA ARG A 348 -17.61 4.04 3.57
C ARG A 348 -18.55 4.67 4.59
#